data_AF-A0A833PUW5-F1
#
_entry.id   AF-A0A833PUW5-F1
#
_cell.length_a   1.000
_cell.length_b   1.000
_cell.length_c   1.000
_cell.angle_alpha   90.00
_cell.angle_beta   90.00
_cell.angle_gamma   90.00
#
_symmetry.space_group_name_H-M   'P 1'
#
loop_
_entity.id
_entity.type
_entity.pdbx_description
1 polymer ?
#
loop_
_entity_poly.entity_id
_entity_poly.type
_entity_poly.pdbx_seq_one_letter_code
_entity_poly.pdbx_strand_id
1 'polypeptide(L)'
;MPRLCYWSVCFVHLQKDDPKFFGFAEYLAAVALMALAWTIADSRYKFRIATAPVPLETVTFSVVGGVGLLTLLTDWWRAEQWLVPIGRVISPAGWQALLGFLFLTNFVVWVYFAFIKPPVYCRLNASRFTRELYRVVLRGSPEQLAVIADELARSARALIRHSWQRGEDSLAKEMSPKEGKKPSRRFLVRQCAYEALLLIADKKFCREAVISAPVVALALFSELRDQKRYHVPLGTFARNFTAAAIANKDSFAYHEIEGYYTGIIGYTKPISSALYGQYAVVHSLDVVFDIPFEEQWRWDASQWEAYCRLLLVTARDYFERGNFSEYPPVFGRAFDDIEHSVMSLGKLDGASAETWDHDDVRKLNVAVDFVLEFIKLMDGHVEQRHVTLRRGKGDYRKDVCDMVADLMFELVVCASLIQKPRDLSWSVQHNAVWSRFFESLYPKGSAADIISFKLRRQLLEEVTRMDKFANYKSTRVLGMLLNVMGLKLRRSERNADVQALHRAVLRWTVKNYARLVDESPHVMETVLFAGLTYDPEGPSLIYTHERFLDRVVVPVVLQLNRVAQGAEVVK
;
A
#
# COMPACT_ATOMS: atom_id res chain seq x y z
N MET A 1 54.49 62.27 -3.30
CA MET A 1 53.59 62.05 -2.14
C MET A 1 54.44 62.05 -0.87
N PRO A 2 54.06 62.79 0.19
CA PRO A 2 54.78 62.73 1.45
C PRO A 2 54.60 61.32 2.04
N ARG A 3 55.68 60.54 2.02
CA ARG A 3 55.73 59.21 2.64
C ARG A 3 56.15 59.41 4.08
N LEU A 4 55.25 59.11 5.01
CA LEU A 4 55.59 59.06 6.43
C LEU A 4 56.11 57.65 6.71
N CYS A 5 57.42 57.47 6.76
CA CYS A 5 58.02 56.16 7.05
C CYS A 5 58.47 56.11 8.50
N TYR A 6 57.99 55.10 9.23
CA TYR A 6 58.45 54.78 10.58
C TYR A 6 59.07 53.38 10.55
N TRP A 7 60.37 53.30 10.81
CA TRP A 7 61.16 52.06 10.74
C TRP A 7 61.06 51.36 9.36
N SER A 8 60.36 50.23 9.26
CA SER A 8 60.22 49.40 8.04
C SER A 8 58.84 49.51 7.37
N VAL A 9 57.95 50.36 7.88
CA VAL A 9 56.59 50.56 7.37
C VAL A 9 56.44 52.02 6.92
N CYS A 10 56.19 52.21 5.63
CA CYS A 10 55.89 53.52 5.07
C CYS A 10 54.38 53.73 5.02
N PHE A 11 53.87 54.93 5.26
CA PHE A 11 52.46 55.27 5.17
C PHE A 11 52.22 56.24 4.01
N VAL A 12 51.14 56.02 3.26
CA VAL A 12 50.69 56.87 2.15
C VAL A 12 49.21 57.20 2.35
N HIS A 13 48.82 58.42 1.95
CA HIS A 13 47.41 58.81 1.93
C HIS A 13 46.69 58.01 0.85
N LEU A 14 45.60 57.34 1.23
CA LEU A 14 44.78 56.60 0.30
C LEU A 14 44.03 57.60 -0.60
N GLN A 15 44.30 57.60 -1.90
CA GLN A 15 43.71 58.60 -2.80
C GLN A 15 42.22 58.29 -3.03
N LYS A 16 41.40 59.34 -3.06
CA LYS A 16 39.95 59.23 -3.27
C LYS A 16 39.60 58.68 -4.65
N ASP A 17 40.46 58.96 -5.64
CA ASP A 17 40.26 58.64 -7.06
C ASP A 17 40.95 57.33 -7.50
N ASP A 18 41.56 56.59 -6.58
CA ASP A 18 42.15 55.28 -6.89
C ASP A 18 41.08 54.28 -7.37
N PRO A 19 41.40 53.43 -8.36
CA PRO A 19 40.43 52.49 -8.93
C PRO A 19 39.84 51.57 -7.86
N LYS A 20 38.50 51.51 -7.82
CA LYS A 20 37.73 50.64 -6.92
C LYS A 20 37.36 49.36 -7.66
N PHE A 21 37.77 48.20 -7.12
CA PHE A 21 37.36 46.89 -7.67
C PHE A 21 36.05 46.39 -7.06
N PHE A 22 35.82 46.66 -5.77
CA PHE A 22 34.61 46.27 -5.05
C PHE A 22 34.39 47.22 -3.87
N GLY A 23 33.45 48.15 -3.99
CA GLY A 23 33.08 49.12 -2.97
C GLY A 23 31.75 48.79 -2.30
N PHE A 24 31.29 49.69 -1.44
CA PHE A 24 30.04 49.54 -0.71
C PHE A 24 28.82 49.60 -1.62
N ALA A 25 28.86 50.40 -2.69
CA ALA A 25 27.78 50.48 -3.68
C ALA A 25 27.60 49.15 -4.43
N GLU A 26 28.69 48.53 -4.90
CA GLU A 26 28.67 47.23 -5.57
C GLU A 26 28.21 46.12 -4.60
N TYR A 27 28.66 46.17 -3.35
CA TYR A 27 28.18 45.28 -2.30
C TYR A 27 26.66 45.40 -2.09
N LEU A 28 26.12 46.61 -1.95
CA LEU A 28 24.69 46.82 -1.78
C LEU A 28 23.89 46.29 -2.98
N ALA A 29 24.35 46.53 -4.20
CA ALA A 29 23.72 46.01 -5.41
C ALA A 29 23.71 44.47 -5.41
N ALA A 30 24.84 43.85 -5.04
CA ALA A 30 24.96 42.39 -5.00
C ALA A 30 24.10 41.75 -3.89
N VAL A 31 24.02 42.37 -2.71
CA VAL A 31 23.15 41.91 -1.62
C VAL A 31 21.68 42.07 -1.97
N ALA A 32 21.30 43.16 -2.63
CA ALA A 32 19.93 43.35 -3.11
C ALA A 32 19.52 42.25 -4.09
N LEU A 33 20.40 41.91 -5.05
CA LEU A 33 20.17 40.82 -6.00
C LEU A 33 20.08 39.46 -5.29
N MET A 34 20.94 39.20 -4.31
CA MET A 34 20.92 37.96 -3.53
C MET A 34 19.64 37.85 -2.68
N ALA A 35 19.19 38.94 -2.05
CA ALA A 35 17.94 38.98 -1.30
C ALA A 35 16.73 38.74 -2.22
N LEU A 36 16.71 39.37 -3.39
CA LEU A 36 15.70 39.13 -4.42
C LEU A 36 15.66 37.65 -4.82
N ALA A 37 16.82 37.07 -5.15
CA ALA A 37 16.94 35.65 -5.49
C ALA A 37 16.43 34.73 -4.37
N TRP A 38 16.73 35.05 -3.10
CA TRP A 38 16.26 34.27 -1.95
C TRP A 38 14.73 34.35 -1.75
N THR A 39 14.15 35.54 -1.95
CA THR A 39 12.69 35.73 -1.80
C THR A 39 11.91 34.98 -2.89
N ILE A 40 12.41 34.99 -4.12
CA ILE A 40 11.79 34.32 -5.28
C ILE A 40 12.09 32.81 -5.30
N ALA A 41 13.15 32.35 -4.61
CA ALA A 41 13.54 30.96 -4.61
C ALA A 41 12.41 30.03 -4.13
N ASP A 42 12.12 29.02 -4.96
CA ASP A 42 11.20 27.94 -4.65
C ASP A 42 11.66 27.14 -3.41
N SER A 43 10.69 26.52 -2.76
CA SER A 43 10.80 25.56 -1.67
C SER A 43 11.91 24.53 -1.89
N ARG A 44 12.08 24.04 -3.13
CA ARG A 44 13.19 23.16 -3.56
C ARG A 44 14.56 23.68 -3.15
N TYR A 45 14.88 24.92 -3.54
CA TYR A 45 16.20 25.49 -3.32
C TYR A 45 16.41 25.82 -1.86
N LYS A 46 15.38 26.35 -1.18
CA LYS A 46 15.41 26.61 0.26
C LYS A 46 15.73 25.32 1.05
N PHE A 47 15.14 24.19 0.68
CA PHE A 47 15.45 22.90 1.28
C PHE A 47 16.89 22.43 0.98
N ARG A 48 17.37 22.55 -0.27
CA ARG A 48 18.77 22.22 -0.61
C ARG A 48 19.75 23.04 0.21
N ILE A 49 19.54 24.33 0.37
CA ILE A 49 20.48 25.19 1.11
C ILE A 49 20.46 24.85 2.61
N ALA A 50 19.27 24.64 3.19
CA ALA A 50 19.13 24.31 4.60
C ALA A 50 19.72 22.92 4.95
N THR A 51 19.74 21.99 3.99
CA THR A 51 20.28 20.64 4.14
C THR A 51 21.74 20.48 3.68
N ALA A 52 22.43 21.55 3.31
CA ALA A 52 23.82 21.48 2.87
C ALA A 52 24.78 20.94 3.97
N PRO A 53 25.87 20.25 3.60
CA PRO A 53 26.87 19.74 4.56
C PRO A 53 27.55 20.81 5.42
N VAL A 54 27.57 22.05 4.95
CA VAL A 54 28.09 23.24 5.65
C VAL A 54 26.91 24.12 6.06
N PRO A 55 26.91 24.80 7.22
CA PRO A 55 25.82 25.70 7.63
C PRO A 55 25.80 26.96 6.77
N LEU A 56 25.34 26.82 5.51
CA LEU A 56 25.39 27.86 4.50
C LEU A 56 24.67 29.13 4.93
N GLU A 57 23.53 29.03 5.63
CA GLU A 57 22.80 30.21 6.10
C GLU A 57 23.63 31.05 7.08
N THR A 58 24.21 30.41 8.10
CA THR A 58 25.04 31.09 9.10
C THR A 58 26.33 31.62 8.48
N VAL A 59 26.98 30.84 7.61
CA VAL A 59 28.21 31.25 6.92
C VAL A 59 27.92 32.42 5.99
N THR A 60 26.86 32.35 5.19
CA THR A 60 26.46 33.41 4.26
C THR A 60 26.14 34.68 5.03
N PHE A 61 25.35 34.60 6.10
CA PHE A 61 25.00 35.77 6.90
C PHE A 61 26.25 36.41 7.53
N SER A 62 27.17 35.59 8.04
CA SER A 62 28.42 36.08 8.63
C SER A 62 29.36 36.70 7.59
N VAL A 63 29.50 36.08 6.42
CA VAL A 63 30.35 36.57 5.32
C VAL A 63 29.77 37.86 4.74
N VAL A 64 28.46 37.90 4.47
CA VAL A 64 27.79 39.09 3.92
C VAL A 64 27.88 40.24 4.92
N GLY A 65 27.54 40.02 6.19
CA GLY A 65 27.65 41.05 7.23
C GLY A 65 29.09 41.53 7.44
N GLY A 66 30.05 40.61 7.48
CA GLY A 66 31.47 40.93 7.62
C GLY A 66 32.03 41.70 6.43
N VAL A 67 31.76 41.24 5.20
CA VAL A 67 32.19 41.94 3.98
C VAL A 67 31.54 43.31 3.90
N GLY A 68 30.25 43.44 4.20
CA GLY A 68 29.55 44.73 4.18
C GLY A 68 30.12 45.76 5.17
N LEU A 69 30.43 45.33 6.39
CA LEU A 69 31.07 46.21 7.37
C LEU A 69 32.48 46.62 6.92
N LEU A 70 33.26 45.67 6.41
CA LEU A 70 34.64 45.92 5.98
C LEU A 70 34.70 46.78 4.72
N THR A 71 33.78 46.62 3.75
CA THR A 71 33.69 47.49 2.57
C THR A 71 33.27 48.90 2.96
N LEU A 72 32.29 49.05 3.87
CA LEU A 72 31.87 50.35 4.40
C LEU A 72 33.03 51.07 5.12
N LEU A 73 33.74 50.37 6.01
CA LEU A 73 34.91 50.93 6.71
C LEU A 73 36.03 51.29 5.72
N THR A 74 36.26 50.48 4.69
CA THR A 74 37.28 50.75 3.66
C THR A 74 36.91 51.97 2.82
N ASP A 75 35.64 52.14 2.46
CA ASP A 75 35.18 53.31 1.71
C ASP A 75 35.15 54.58 2.57
N TRP A 76 34.81 54.46 3.87
CA TRP A 76 34.90 55.57 4.81
C TRP A 76 36.35 56.01 5.02
N TRP A 77 37.27 55.04 5.20
CA TRP A 77 38.71 55.30 5.28
C TRP A 77 39.22 56.00 4.01
N ARG A 78 38.77 55.59 2.82
CA ARG A 78 39.08 56.30 1.56
C ARG A 78 38.53 57.72 1.51
N ALA A 79 37.31 57.94 2.01
CA ALA A 79 36.69 59.26 1.99
C ALA A 79 37.44 60.28 2.85
N GLU A 80 37.95 59.85 4.02
CA GLU A 80 38.71 60.68 4.96
C GLU A 80 40.23 60.75 4.66
N GLN A 81 40.70 60.05 3.61
CA GLN A 81 42.10 60.04 3.15
C GLN A 81 43.14 59.68 4.24
N TRP A 82 42.79 58.86 5.23
CA TRP A 82 43.72 58.51 6.31
C TRP A 82 44.94 57.71 5.81
N LEU A 83 46.02 57.76 6.60
CA LEU A 83 47.30 57.10 6.33
C LEU A 83 47.17 55.57 6.33
N VAL A 84 47.60 54.91 5.26
CA VAL A 84 47.63 53.44 5.14
C VAL A 84 49.08 52.95 5.07
N PRO A 85 49.45 51.90 5.82
CA PRO A 85 50.78 51.31 5.69
C PRO A 85 50.94 50.67 4.30
N ILE A 86 52.01 51.05 3.58
CA ILE A 86 52.51 50.40 2.37
C ILE A 86 52.97 49.00 2.76
N GLY A 87 52.03 48.05 2.75
CA GLY A 87 52.34 46.65 2.88
C GLY A 87 52.96 46.12 1.58
N ARG A 88 54.06 45.36 1.68
CA ARG A 88 54.57 44.55 0.55
C ARG A 88 53.61 43.39 0.18
N VAL A 89 52.64 43.07 1.03
CA VAL A 89 51.83 41.83 0.93
C VAL A 89 50.38 42.07 0.50
N ILE A 90 49.72 43.16 0.91
CA ILE A 90 48.34 43.46 0.52
C ILE A 90 48.22 44.95 0.18
N SER A 91 48.00 45.26 -1.10
CA SER A 91 47.67 46.61 -1.55
C SER A 91 46.20 46.93 -1.26
N PRO A 92 45.80 48.22 -1.18
CA PRO A 92 44.40 48.60 -0.97
C PRO A 92 43.45 48.05 -2.05
N ALA A 93 43.92 47.93 -3.29
CA ALA A 93 43.21 47.26 -4.36
C ALA A 93 43.11 45.74 -4.14
N GLY A 94 44.20 45.10 -3.68
CA GLY A 94 44.21 43.68 -3.32
C GLY A 94 43.29 43.34 -2.16
N TRP A 95 43.13 44.24 -1.18
CA TRP A 95 42.17 44.09 -0.08
C TRP A 95 40.71 44.12 -0.57
N GLN A 96 40.35 45.11 -1.39
CA GLN A 96 39.01 45.17 -1.99
C GLN A 96 38.73 43.98 -2.92
N ALA A 97 39.73 43.56 -3.71
CA ALA A 97 39.62 42.36 -4.53
C ALA A 97 39.40 41.10 -3.69
N LEU A 98 40.07 40.97 -2.54
CA LEU A 98 39.86 39.86 -1.60
C LEU A 98 38.44 39.86 -1.03
N LEU A 99 37.91 41.02 -0.62
CA LEU A 99 36.53 41.14 -0.11
C LEU A 99 35.51 40.76 -1.20
N GLY A 100 35.69 41.27 -2.42
CA GLY A 100 34.86 40.89 -3.57
C GLY A 100 34.96 39.40 -3.90
N PHE A 101 36.15 38.82 -3.85
CA PHE A 101 36.38 37.39 -4.06
C PHE A 101 35.71 36.52 -3.00
N LEU A 102 35.77 36.90 -1.72
CA LEU A 102 35.09 36.18 -0.63
C LEU A 102 33.57 36.22 -0.81
N PHE A 103 33.02 37.38 -1.15
CA PHE A 103 31.59 37.53 -1.45
C PHE A 103 31.17 36.66 -2.64
N LEU A 104 31.91 36.74 -3.74
CA LEU A 104 31.65 35.96 -4.96
C LEU A 104 31.76 34.47 -4.68
N THR A 105 32.77 34.03 -3.94
CA THR A 105 32.97 32.62 -3.57
C THR A 105 31.79 32.12 -2.74
N ASN A 106 31.32 32.90 -1.76
CA ASN A 106 30.14 32.54 -0.98
C ASN A 106 28.90 32.37 -1.87
N PHE A 107 28.67 33.29 -2.81
CA PHE A 107 27.58 33.19 -3.78
C PHE A 107 27.72 31.97 -4.69
N VAL A 108 28.93 31.69 -5.20
CA VAL A 108 29.20 30.51 -6.05
C VAL A 108 28.96 29.21 -5.28
N VAL A 109 29.38 29.12 -4.01
CA VAL A 109 29.11 27.95 -3.15
C VAL A 109 27.61 27.76 -2.94
N TRP A 110 26.87 28.85 -2.73
CA TRP A 110 25.42 28.83 -2.63
C TRP A 110 24.77 28.29 -3.91
N VAL A 111 25.14 28.84 -5.08
CA VAL A 111 24.66 28.41 -6.40
C VAL A 111 25.04 26.95 -6.67
N TYR A 112 26.23 26.53 -6.27
CA TYR A 112 26.71 25.16 -6.44
C TYR A 112 25.81 24.15 -5.73
N PHE A 113 25.46 24.38 -4.47
CA PHE A 113 24.56 23.49 -3.73
C PHE A 113 23.10 23.64 -4.13
N ALA A 114 22.67 24.83 -4.54
CA ALA A 114 21.30 25.07 -4.98
C ALA A 114 21.01 24.41 -6.33
N PHE A 115 21.94 24.46 -7.31
CA PHE A 115 21.68 24.06 -8.70
C PHE A 115 22.56 22.93 -9.22
N ILE A 116 23.87 22.92 -8.91
CA ILE A 116 24.84 22.02 -9.58
C ILE A 116 24.92 20.66 -8.90
N LYS A 117 25.14 20.64 -7.58
CA LYS A 117 25.27 19.42 -6.80
C LYS A 117 24.41 19.49 -5.54
N PRO A 118 23.12 19.18 -5.68
CA PRO A 118 22.18 19.16 -4.56
C PRO A 118 22.67 18.25 -3.43
N PRO A 119 22.51 18.65 -2.17
CA PRO A 119 23.00 17.85 -1.05
C PRO A 119 22.19 16.58 -0.87
N VAL A 120 22.90 15.51 -0.54
CA VAL A 120 22.36 14.20 -0.21
C VAL A 120 22.53 13.97 1.29
N TYR A 121 21.65 13.17 1.90
CA TYR A 121 21.80 12.75 3.29
C TYR A 121 23.19 12.15 3.55
N CYS A 122 23.90 12.69 4.54
CA CYS A 122 25.25 12.29 4.89
C CYS A 122 25.57 12.58 6.36
N ARG A 123 26.76 12.16 6.80
CA ARG A 123 27.21 12.34 8.19
C ARG A 123 27.37 13.80 8.62
N LEU A 124 27.46 14.75 7.68
CA LEU A 124 27.69 16.19 7.94
C LEU A 124 26.39 16.98 8.05
N ASN A 125 25.33 16.54 7.37
CA ASN A 125 24.02 17.21 7.38
C ASN A 125 22.92 16.44 8.10
N ALA A 126 23.14 15.19 8.57
CA ALA A 126 22.11 14.33 9.17
C ALA A 126 21.09 15.05 10.06
N SER A 127 21.55 15.76 11.11
CA SER A 127 20.67 16.47 12.03
C SER A 127 19.91 17.63 11.38
N ARG A 128 20.54 18.36 10.46
CA ARG A 128 19.89 19.47 9.72
C ARG A 128 18.88 18.93 8.72
N PHE A 129 19.23 17.87 8.01
CA PHE A 129 18.35 17.20 7.06
C PHE A 129 17.05 16.74 7.73
N THR A 130 17.16 15.97 8.82
CA THR A 130 15.97 15.45 9.53
C THR A 130 15.16 16.58 10.17
N ARG A 131 15.79 17.63 10.71
CA ARG A 131 15.09 18.79 11.28
C ARG A 131 14.31 19.58 10.23
N GLU A 132 14.89 19.81 9.06
CA GLU A 132 14.19 20.52 7.98
C GLU A 132 13.08 19.65 7.38
N LEU A 133 13.31 18.34 7.22
CA LEU A 133 12.25 17.40 6.82
C LEU A 133 11.09 17.40 7.82
N TYR A 134 11.39 17.33 9.12
CA TYR A 134 10.38 17.43 10.18
C TYR A 134 9.56 18.72 10.06
N ARG A 135 10.23 19.86 9.86
CA ARG A 135 9.57 21.17 9.71
C ARG A 135 8.64 21.20 8.50
N VAL A 136 9.06 20.65 7.36
CA VAL A 136 8.24 20.60 6.14
C VAL A 136 7.03 19.69 6.33
N VAL A 137 7.23 18.49 6.88
CA VAL A 137 6.14 17.54 7.16
C VAL A 137 5.13 18.13 8.14
N LEU A 138 5.60 18.78 9.21
CA LEU A 138 4.74 19.42 10.20
C LEU A 138 3.92 20.58 9.62
N ARG A 139 4.51 21.37 8.72
CA ARG A 139 3.79 22.44 8.01
C ARG A 139 2.71 21.87 7.09
N GLY A 140 2.98 20.75 6.43
CA GLY A 140 1.99 20.01 5.65
C GLY A 140 1.49 20.72 4.39
N SER A 141 2.25 21.65 3.82
CA SER A 141 1.90 22.35 2.57
C SER A 141 2.04 21.39 1.37
N PRO A 142 0.97 21.16 0.58
CA PRO A 142 0.98 20.19 -0.53
C PRO A 142 2.12 20.41 -1.53
N GLU A 143 2.27 21.66 -2.00
CA GLU A 143 3.32 22.05 -2.96
C GLU A 143 4.73 21.76 -2.42
N GLN A 144 4.97 22.08 -1.14
CA GLN A 144 6.27 21.83 -0.52
C GLN A 144 6.51 20.33 -0.35
N LEU A 145 5.51 19.56 0.09
CA LEU A 145 5.65 18.11 0.28
C LEU A 145 5.98 17.40 -1.04
N ALA A 146 5.30 17.75 -2.13
CA ALA A 146 5.55 17.21 -3.47
C ALA A 146 7.00 17.44 -3.90
N VAL A 147 7.49 18.68 -3.79
CA VAL A 147 8.85 19.05 -4.16
C VAL A 147 9.88 18.35 -3.28
N ILE A 148 9.64 18.27 -1.96
CA ILE A 148 10.58 17.64 -1.03
C ILE A 148 10.60 16.11 -1.19
N ALA A 149 9.48 15.48 -1.54
CA ALA A 149 9.45 14.05 -1.87
C ALA A 149 10.37 13.71 -3.04
N ASP A 150 10.35 14.52 -4.11
CA ASP A 150 11.27 14.39 -5.25
C ASP A 150 12.74 14.62 -4.85
N GLU A 151 13.02 15.61 -4.00
CA GLU A 151 14.38 15.82 -3.46
C GLU A 151 14.85 14.65 -2.59
N LEU A 152 13.95 14.05 -1.81
CA LEU A 152 14.25 12.93 -0.91
C LEU A 152 14.68 11.66 -1.67
N ALA A 153 14.19 11.45 -2.89
CA ALA A 153 14.55 10.30 -3.73
C ALA A 153 16.08 10.17 -3.91
N ARG A 154 16.80 11.29 -4.05
CA ARG A 154 18.29 11.31 -4.13
C ARG A 154 18.98 10.84 -2.85
N SER A 155 18.29 10.93 -1.72
CA SER A 155 18.81 10.51 -0.42
C SER A 155 18.40 9.10 -0.01
N ALA A 156 17.56 8.41 -0.79
CA ALA A 156 17.07 7.06 -0.50
C ALA A 156 18.20 6.08 -0.14
N ARG A 157 19.24 6.01 -0.98
CA ARG A 157 20.41 5.15 -0.76
C ARG A 157 21.07 5.38 0.60
N ALA A 158 21.32 6.64 0.94
CA ALA A 158 22.02 7.01 2.16
C ALA A 158 21.15 6.84 3.41
N LEU A 159 19.84 7.13 3.31
CA LEU A 159 18.88 6.91 4.38
C LEU A 159 18.77 5.43 4.72
N ILE A 160 18.59 4.57 3.72
CA ILE A 160 18.50 3.12 3.91
C ILE A 160 19.83 2.56 4.43
N ARG A 161 20.98 3.03 3.93
CA ARG A 161 22.29 2.58 4.40
C ARG A 161 22.60 2.95 5.85
N HIS A 162 22.09 4.09 6.32
CA HIS A 162 22.41 4.59 7.66
C HIS A 162 21.32 4.31 8.70
N SER A 163 20.08 4.01 8.30
CA SER A 163 19.01 3.70 9.25
C SER A 163 19.34 2.50 10.15
N TRP A 164 18.78 2.53 11.36
CA TRP A 164 18.62 1.34 12.20
C TRP A 164 17.69 0.32 11.54
N GLN A 165 17.93 -0.95 11.83
CA GLN A 165 17.06 -2.07 11.49
C GLN A 165 16.31 -2.56 12.74
N ARG A 166 15.11 -3.09 12.52
CA ARG A 166 14.36 -3.84 13.54
C ARG A 166 15.22 -5.02 14.00
N GLY A 167 15.46 -5.12 15.31
CA GLY A 167 16.37 -6.10 15.91
C GLY A 167 17.75 -5.55 16.30
N GLU A 168 18.10 -4.31 15.92
CA GLU A 168 19.33 -3.64 16.37
C GLU A 168 19.13 -2.86 17.70
N ASP A 169 18.08 -3.15 18.47
CA ASP A 169 17.72 -2.39 19.68
C ASP A 169 18.81 -2.44 20.75
N SER A 170 19.50 -3.57 20.88
CA SER A 170 20.64 -3.71 21.81
C SER A 170 21.80 -2.79 21.40
N LEU A 171 22.12 -2.74 20.10
CA LEU A 171 23.17 -1.84 19.58
C LEU A 171 22.76 -0.37 19.72
N ALA A 172 21.49 -0.05 19.50
CA ALA A 172 20.96 1.30 19.72
C ALA A 172 21.08 1.70 21.20
N LYS A 173 20.76 0.80 22.15
CA LYS A 173 20.92 1.01 23.59
C LYS A 173 22.39 1.18 24.00
N GLU A 174 23.28 0.33 23.49
CA GLU A 174 24.73 0.42 23.77
C GLU A 174 25.35 1.72 23.25
N MET A 175 24.93 2.16 22.05
CA MET A 175 25.42 3.39 21.43
C MET A 175 24.72 4.65 21.92
N SER A 176 23.65 4.51 22.72
CA SER A 176 22.91 5.63 23.26
C SER A 176 23.81 6.46 24.19
N PRO A 177 23.66 7.80 24.18
CA PRO A 177 24.42 8.65 25.09
C PRO A 177 24.11 8.27 26.55
N LYS A 178 25.16 8.05 27.35
CA LYS A 178 25.03 8.03 28.81
C LYS A 178 24.53 9.40 29.29
N GLU A 179 23.75 9.44 30.36
CA GLU A 179 23.23 10.69 30.92
C GLU A 179 24.34 11.76 31.05
N GLY A 180 24.03 12.97 30.61
CA GLY A 180 24.97 14.11 30.61
C GLY A 180 26.05 14.10 29.51
N LYS A 181 26.14 13.07 28.65
CA LYS A 181 27.13 13.03 27.55
C LYS A 181 26.50 13.29 26.19
N LYS A 182 27.21 14.02 25.32
CA LYS A 182 26.77 14.25 23.94
C LYS A 182 26.74 12.92 23.15
N PRO A 183 25.73 12.68 22.30
CA PRO A 183 25.65 11.47 21.50
C PRO A 183 26.83 11.37 20.53
N SER A 184 27.30 10.15 20.29
CA SER A 184 28.31 9.92 19.27
C SER A 184 27.78 10.31 17.89
N ARG A 185 28.65 10.85 17.03
CA ARG A 185 28.25 11.24 15.67
C ARG A 185 27.68 10.08 14.86
N ARG A 186 28.20 8.87 15.07
CA ARG A 186 27.69 7.65 14.41
C ARG A 186 26.27 7.34 14.87
N PHE A 187 26.00 7.40 16.17
CA PHE A 187 24.65 7.22 16.71
C PHE A 187 23.67 8.23 16.12
N LEU A 188 24.03 9.52 16.14
CA LEU A 188 23.19 10.60 15.62
C LEU A 188 22.82 10.39 14.14
N VAL A 189 23.78 9.98 13.31
CA VAL A 189 23.52 9.75 11.88
C VAL A 189 22.57 8.58 11.64
N ARG A 190 22.64 7.51 12.45
CA ARG A 190 21.71 6.39 12.31
C ARG A 190 20.32 6.76 12.82
N GLN A 191 20.27 7.46 13.95
CA GLN A 191 19.03 7.93 14.56
C GLN A 191 18.27 8.91 13.65
N CYS A 192 18.96 9.90 13.10
CA CYS A 192 18.36 10.86 12.17
C CYS A 192 17.85 10.20 10.89
N ALA A 193 18.50 9.15 10.39
CA ALA A 193 18.03 8.41 9.21
C ALA A 193 16.78 7.58 9.55
N TYR A 194 16.78 6.91 10.70
CA TYR A 194 15.64 6.17 11.21
C TYR A 194 14.41 7.07 11.41
N GLU A 195 14.60 8.22 12.06
CA GLU A 195 13.54 9.23 12.25
C GLU A 195 13.07 9.81 10.91
N ALA A 196 13.97 10.10 9.97
CA ALA A 196 13.58 10.60 8.66
C ALA A 196 12.66 9.61 7.91
N LEU A 197 12.94 8.31 7.98
CA LEU A 197 12.08 7.28 7.37
C LEU A 197 10.71 7.15 8.07
N LEU A 198 10.66 7.37 9.39
CA LEU A 198 9.39 7.44 10.11
C LEU A 198 8.60 8.71 9.78
N LEU A 199 9.27 9.85 9.57
CA LEU A 199 8.61 11.12 9.28
C LEU A 199 7.92 11.14 7.91
N ILE A 200 8.53 10.53 6.90
CA ILE A 200 7.92 10.42 5.57
C ILE A 200 6.70 9.50 5.57
N ALA A 201 6.50 8.69 6.62
CA ALA A 201 5.31 7.86 6.76
C ALA A 201 4.04 8.64 7.11
N ASP A 202 4.11 9.97 7.31
CA ASP A 202 2.91 10.78 7.53
C ASP A 202 1.91 10.67 6.36
N LYS A 203 0.61 10.57 6.68
CA LYS A 203 -0.45 10.38 5.67
C LYS A 203 -0.50 11.52 4.64
N LYS A 204 -0.26 12.77 5.05
CA LYS A 204 -0.25 13.91 4.11
C LYS A 204 0.95 13.80 3.19
N PHE A 205 2.12 13.46 3.71
CA PHE A 205 3.32 13.24 2.90
C PHE A 205 3.11 12.10 1.89
N CYS A 206 2.59 10.95 2.32
CA CYS A 206 2.33 9.81 1.43
C CYS A 206 1.35 10.17 0.30
N ARG A 207 0.29 10.93 0.60
CA ARG A 207 -0.68 11.38 -0.41
C ARG A 207 -0.02 12.24 -1.49
N GLU A 208 0.75 13.25 -1.10
CA GLU A 208 1.44 14.12 -2.06
C GLU A 208 2.56 13.37 -2.81
N ALA A 209 3.24 12.43 -2.15
CA ALA A 209 4.22 11.57 -2.79
C ALA A 209 3.60 10.71 -3.90
N VAL A 210 2.40 10.15 -3.69
CA VAL A 210 1.69 9.39 -4.72
C VAL A 210 1.29 10.28 -5.91
N ILE A 211 0.75 11.48 -5.64
CA ILE A 211 0.22 12.37 -6.68
C ILE A 211 1.35 12.96 -7.53
N SER A 212 2.42 13.47 -6.90
CA SER A 212 3.37 14.36 -7.57
C SER A 212 4.79 13.82 -7.65
N ALA A 213 5.19 12.88 -6.79
CA ALA A 213 6.58 12.44 -6.69
C ALA A 213 6.73 10.93 -6.38
N PRO A 214 6.09 10.03 -7.15
CA PRO A 214 6.11 8.60 -6.82
C PRO A 214 7.51 7.97 -6.98
N VAL A 215 8.44 8.68 -7.63
CA VAL A 215 9.86 8.34 -7.74
C VAL A 215 10.51 8.13 -6.37
N VAL A 216 10.04 8.79 -5.31
CA VAL A 216 10.58 8.58 -3.95
C VAL A 216 10.37 7.14 -3.47
N ALA A 217 9.20 6.57 -3.73
CA ALA A 217 8.89 5.20 -3.38
C ALA A 217 9.74 4.22 -4.21
N LEU A 218 9.83 4.46 -5.52
CA LEU A 218 10.69 3.68 -6.41
C LEU A 218 12.15 3.65 -5.90
N ALA A 219 12.71 4.81 -5.56
CA ALA A 219 14.07 4.92 -5.07
C ALA A 219 14.27 4.22 -3.72
N LEU A 220 13.33 4.39 -2.77
CA LEU A 220 13.41 3.73 -1.46
C LEU A 220 13.33 2.21 -1.60
N PHE A 221 12.31 1.68 -2.30
CA PHE A 221 12.11 0.23 -2.38
C PHE A 221 13.16 -0.48 -3.25
N SER A 222 13.68 0.19 -4.29
CA SER A 222 14.83 -0.32 -5.05
C SER A 222 16.09 -0.44 -4.18
N GLU A 223 16.35 0.56 -3.33
CA GLU A 223 17.52 0.55 -2.44
C GLU A 223 17.40 -0.48 -1.30
N LEU A 224 16.18 -0.85 -0.88
CA LEU A 224 15.99 -1.98 0.06
C LEU A 224 16.49 -3.28 -0.54
N ARG A 225 16.15 -3.52 -1.82
CA ARG A 225 16.59 -4.68 -2.58
C ARG A 225 18.09 -4.68 -2.80
N ASP A 226 18.61 -3.59 -3.34
CA ASP A 226 20.01 -3.50 -3.77
C ASP A 226 20.96 -3.58 -2.58
N GLN A 227 20.56 -3.07 -1.41
CA GLN A 227 21.32 -3.17 -0.17
C GLN A 227 20.97 -4.41 0.68
N LYS A 228 19.93 -5.17 0.31
CA LYS A 228 19.36 -6.29 1.08
C LYS A 228 19.03 -5.91 2.54
N ARG A 229 18.54 -4.68 2.76
CA ARG A 229 18.21 -4.15 4.10
C ARG A 229 16.70 -4.03 4.29
N TYR A 230 16.04 -5.16 4.47
CA TYR A 230 14.58 -5.24 4.47
C TYR A 230 13.92 -4.77 5.76
N HIS A 231 14.62 -4.81 6.91
CA HIS A 231 14.06 -4.52 8.23
C HIS A 231 14.19 -3.06 8.68
N VAL A 232 14.22 -2.10 7.75
CA VAL A 232 14.24 -0.66 8.08
C VAL A 232 12.81 -0.16 8.41
N PRO A 233 12.63 0.99 9.10
CA PRO A 233 11.30 1.47 9.53
C PRO A 233 10.48 2.10 8.38
N LEU A 234 10.26 1.35 7.30
CA LEU A 234 9.46 1.78 6.16
C LEU A 234 8.07 1.13 6.09
N GLY A 235 7.72 0.24 7.03
CA GLY A 235 6.43 -0.46 7.00
C GLY A 235 5.25 0.52 7.00
N THR A 236 5.24 1.49 7.92
CA THR A 236 4.17 2.50 7.99
C THR A 236 4.13 3.39 6.74
N PHE A 237 5.29 3.72 6.16
CA PHE A 237 5.35 4.46 4.90
C PHE A 237 4.74 3.65 3.77
N ALA A 238 5.13 2.37 3.62
CA ALA A 238 4.59 1.48 2.60
C ALA A 238 3.08 1.35 2.74
N ARG A 239 2.56 1.07 3.93
CA ARG A 239 1.11 1.02 4.22
C ARG A 239 0.38 2.29 3.79
N ASN A 240 0.83 3.45 4.27
CA ASN A 240 0.15 4.72 4.02
C ASN A 240 0.30 5.15 2.54
N PHE A 241 1.40 4.79 1.90
CA PHE A 241 1.62 4.99 0.47
C PHE A 241 0.69 4.10 -0.38
N THR A 242 0.54 2.82 -0.02
CA THR A 242 -0.41 1.89 -0.65
C THR A 242 -1.84 2.38 -0.50
N ALA A 243 -2.25 2.79 0.71
CA ALA A 243 -3.57 3.35 0.96
C ALA A 243 -3.84 4.61 0.13
N ALA A 244 -2.88 5.54 0.08
CA ALA A 244 -2.99 6.74 -0.75
C ALA A 244 -3.02 6.45 -2.25
N ALA A 245 -2.30 5.42 -2.71
CA ALA A 245 -2.32 4.98 -4.10
C ALA A 245 -3.68 4.41 -4.50
N ILE A 246 -4.30 3.58 -3.64
CA ILE A 246 -5.63 3.02 -3.91
C ILE A 246 -6.71 4.10 -3.81
N ALA A 247 -6.56 5.05 -2.87
CA ALA A 247 -7.49 6.17 -2.74
C ALA A 247 -7.48 7.09 -3.99
N ASN A 248 -6.35 7.20 -4.68
CA ASN A 248 -6.20 8.06 -5.85
C ASN A 248 -6.27 7.27 -7.17
N LYS A 249 -7.35 7.48 -7.94
CA LYS A 249 -7.56 6.83 -9.25
C LYS A 249 -6.56 7.27 -10.32
N ASP A 250 -5.88 8.39 -10.13
CA ASP A 250 -4.81 8.87 -11.02
C ASP A 250 -3.42 8.32 -10.62
N SER A 251 -3.36 7.38 -9.67
CA SER A 251 -2.09 6.82 -9.21
C SER A 251 -1.54 5.72 -10.12
N PHE A 252 -0.28 5.35 -9.88
CA PHE A 252 0.36 4.21 -10.54
C PHE A 252 -0.45 2.91 -10.38
N ALA A 253 -1.24 2.76 -9.31
CA ALA A 253 -2.05 1.56 -9.10
C ALA A 253 -3.04 1.33 -10.24
N TYR A 254 -3.50 2.40 -10.91
CA TYR A 254 -4.47 2.38 -12.02
C TYR A 254 -3.84 2.58 -13.40
N HIS A 255 -2.61 3.07 -13.46
CA HIS A 255 -1.94 3.37 -14.73
C HIS A 255 -0.78 2.41 -15.06
N GLU A 256 -0.26 1.62 -14.12
CA GLU A 256 0.74 0.57 -14.39
C GLU A 256 0.10 -0.79 -14.74
N ILE A 257 -0.93 -0.78 -15.61
CA ILE A 257 -1.72 -1.99 -15.92
C ILE A 257 -1.35 -2.58 -17.28
N GLU A 258 -1.70 -1.87 -18.36
CA GLU A 258 -1.56 -2.33 -19.75
C GLU A 258 -0.88 -1.25 -20.57
N GLY A 259 0.18 -1.64 -21.29
CA GLY A 259 0.96 -0.69 -22.05
C GLY A 259 0.28 -0.13 -23.30
N TYR A 260 -0.83 -0.73 -23.76
CA TYR A 260 -1.61 -0.18 -24.88
C TYR A 260 -2.22 1.19 -24.54
N TYR A 261 -2.82 1.33 -23.35
CA TYR A 261 -3.48 2.56 -22.93
C TYR A 261 -2.57 3.52 -22.16
N THR A 262 -1.48 3.02 -21.56
CA THR A 262 -0.65 3.78 -20.60
C THR A 262 0.81 3.92 -21.05
N GLY A 263 1.14 3.40 -22.23
CA GLY A 263 2.47 3.48 -22.83
C GLY A 263 3.52 2.66 -22.08
N ILE A 264 4.78 3.13 -22.11
CA ILE A 264 5.93 2.37 -21.57
C ILE A 264 5.82 2.09 -20.07
N ILE A 265 5.14 2.96 -19.31
CA ILE A 265 4.96 2.79 -17.86
C ILE A 265 4.04 1.61 -17.57
N GLY A 266 3.02 1.37 -18.41
CA GLY A 266 2.17 0.16 -18.32
C GLY A 266 2.91 -1.14 -18.58
N TYR A 267 3.93 -1.14 -19.45
CA TYR A 267 4.76 -2.32 -19.71
C TYR A 267 5.80 -2.56 -18.62
N THR A 268 6.47 -1.50 -18.18
CA THR A 268 7.60 -1.59 -17.24
C THR A 268 7.19 -1.68 -15.78
N LYS A 269 6.01 -1.15 -15.43
CA LYS A 269 5.41 -1.18 -14.08
C LYS A 269 6.41 -0.88 -12.96
N PRO A 270 7.15 0.24 -13.03
CA PRO A 270 8.34 0.45 -12.21
C PRO A 270 8.03 0.46 -10.72
N ILE A 271 6.97 1.13 -10.29
CA ILE A 271 6.64 1.26 -8.86
C ILE A 271 6.01 -0.04 -8.36
N SER A 272 5.10 -0.62 -9.14
CA SER A 272 4.43 -1.87 -8.80
C SER A 272 5.44 -3.00 -8.62
N SER A 273 6.43 -3.07 -9.51
CA SER A 273 7.50 -4.08 -9.46
C SER A 273 8.51 -3.80 -8.34
N ALA A 274 8.79 -2.53 -8.03
CA ALA A 274 9.76 -2.17 -7.00
C ALA A 274 9.28 -2.52 -5.59
N LEU A 275 7.99 -2.32 -5.28
CA LEU A 275 7.43 -2.65 -3.96
C LEU A 275 6.78 -4.04 -3.95
N TYR A 276 5.75 -4.24 -4.76
CA TYR A 276 4.90 -5.43 -4.70
C TYR A 276 5.51 -6.63 -5.44
N GLY A 277 6.34 -6.39 -6.46
CA GLY A 277 7.10 -7.45 -7.16
C GLY A 277 8.23 -8.07 -6.33
N GLN A 278 8.24 -7.87 -5.01
CA GLN A 278 9.26 -8.37 -4.10
C GLN A 278 8.63 -8.85 -2.79
N TYR A 279 8.18 -10.10 -2.78
CA TYR A 279 7.53 -10.73 -1.62
C TYR A 279 8.39 -10.62 -0.35
N ALA A 280 9.70 -10.80 -0.45
CA ALA A 280 10.60 -10.68 0.70
C ALA A 280 10.56 -9.28 1.34
N VAL A 281 10.43 -8.22 0.52
CA VAL A 281 10.27 -6.84 1.01
C VAL A 281 8.91 -6.70 1.67
N VAL A 282 7.83 -7.09 0.99
CA VAL A 282 6.46 -7.00 1.53
C VAL A 282 6.34 -7.73 2.87
N HIS A 283 6.82 -8.97 2.93
CA HIS A 283 6.84 -9.80 4.14
C HIS A 283 7.65 -9.15 5.27
N SER A 284 8.81 -8.57 4.98
CA SER A 284 9.66 -7.93 6.00
C SER A 284 9.08 -6.64 6.59
N LEU A 285 8.32 -5.90 5.78
CA LEU A 285 7.66 -4.66 6.16
C LEU A 285 6.36 -4.91 6.93
N ASP A 286 5.81 -6.12 6.79
CA ASP A 286 4.67 -6.71 7.52
C ASP A 286 3.32 -6.05 7.22
N VAL A 287 3.24 -4.72 7.23
CA VAL A 287 1.98 -3.96 7.24
C VAL A 287 1.60 -3.34 5.89
N VAL A 288 2.23 -3.74 4.78
CA VAL A 288 2.05 -3.09 3.46
C VAL A 288 0.58 -3.09 3.01
N PHE A 289 -0.11 -4.21 3.21
CA PHE A 289 -1.51 -4.38 2.85
C PHE A 289 -2.49 -4.15 4.02
N ASP A 290 -2.00 -3.93 5.24
CA ASP A 290 -2.80 -3.81 6.47
C ASP A 290 -3.43 -2.40 6.59
N ILE A 291 -4.30 -2.05 5.66
CA ILE A 291 -4.91 -0.72 5.54
C ILE A 291 -6.01 -0.55 6.60
N PRO A 292 -6.15 0.63 7.24
CA PRO A 292 -7.19 0.82 8.27
C PRO A 292 -8.60 0.55 7.73
N PHE A 293 -9.42 -0.16 8.51
CA PHE A 293 -10.78 -0.55 8.13
C PHE A 293 -11.66 0.66 7.78
N GLU A 294 -11.45 1.81 8.41
CA GLU A 294 -12.23 3.03 8.13
C GLU A 294 -12.00 3.57 6.72
N GLU A 295 -10.81 3.32 6.15
CA GLU A 295 -10.48 3.69 4.78
C GLU A 295 -11.07 2.67 3.80
N GLN A 296 -10.93 1.38 4.10
CA GLN A 296 -11.45 0.27 3.28
C GLN A 296 -12.98 0.30 3.13
N TRP A 297 -13.73 0.66 4.18
CA TRP A 297 -15.19 0.75 4.12
C TRP A 297 -15.73 1.80 3.13
N ARG A 298 -14.89 2.76 2.74
CA ARG A 298 -15.27 3.79 1.76
C ARG A 298 -14.92 3.39 0.33
N TRP A 299 -14.25 2.25 0.15
CA TRP A 299 -13.79 1.85 -1.16
C TRP A 299 -14.92 1.34 -2.05
N ASP A 300 -14.88 1.77 -3.30
CA ASP A 300 -15.70 1.21 -4.38
C ASP A 300 -15.03 -0.03 -5.00
N ALA A 301 -15.73 -0.71 -5.90
CA ALA A 301 -15.22 -1.90 -6.57
C ALA A 301 -13.90 -1.64 -7.34
N SER A 302 -13.69 -0.45 -7.91
CA SER A 302 -12.46 -0.12 -8.64
C SER A 302 -11.24 0.01 -7.72
N GLN A 303 -11.46 0.43 -6.47
CA GLN A 303 -10.44 0.49 -5.44
C GLN A 303 -10.05 -0.91 -4.94
N TRP A 304 -11.04 -1.78 -4.73
CA TRP A 304 -10.79 -3.19 -4.46
C TRP A 304 -10.08 -3.90 -5.62
N GLU A 305 -10.41 -3.58 -6.87
CA GLU A 305 -9.73 -4.13 -8.03
C GLU A 305 -8.24 -3.74 -8.06
N ALA A 306 -7.94 -2.47 -7.77
CA ALA A 306 -6.56 -2.00 -7.65
C ALA A 306 -5.81 -2.71 -6.50
N TYR A 307 -6.44 -2.88 -5.34
CA TYR A 307 -5.88 -3.63 -4.21
C TYR A 307 -5.55 -5.08 -4.60
N CYS A 308 -6.52 -5.80 -5.15
CA CYS A 308 -6.38 -7.18 -5.62
C CYS A 308 -5.26 -7.31 -6.67
N ARG A 309 -5.16 -6.37 -7.60
CA ARG A 309 -4.09 -6.36 -8.62
C ARG A 309 -2.69 -6.23 -8.01
N LEU A 310 -2.50 -5.31 -7.06
CA LEU A 310 -1.21 -5.15 -6.37
C LEU A 310 -0.85 -6.42 -5.56
N LEU A 311 -1.86 -7.06 -4.96
CA LEU A 311 -1.69 -8.32 -4.26
C LEU A 311 -1.30 -9.46 -5.22
N LEU A 312 -1.89 -9.54 -6.42
CA LEU A 312 -1.52 -10.52 -7.45
C LEU A 312 -0.08 -10.33 -7.95
N VAL A 313 0.42 -9.10 -8.03
CA VAL A 313 1.85 -8.85 -8.33
C VAL A 313 2.75 -9.46 -7.24
N THR A 314 2.35 -9.32 -5.98
CA THR A 314 3.05 -9.93 -4.83
C THR A 314 2.98 -11.45 -4.86
N ALA A 315 1.80 -12.01 -5.18
CA ALA A 315 1.60 -13.45 -5.32
C ALA A 315 2.48 -14.05 -6.42
N ARG A 316 2.64 -13.36 -7.55
CA ARG A 316 3.50 -13.83 -8.65
C ARG A 316 4.95 -14.01 -8.21
N ASP A 317 5.58 -12.99 -7.60
CA ASP A 317 6.96 -13.12 -7.11
C ASP A 317 7.10 -14.17 -6.00
N TYR A 318 6.06 -14.35 -5.16
CA TYR A 318 6.03 -15.43 -4.16
C TYR A 318 6.11 -16.83 -4.82
N PHE A 319 5.27 -17.11 -5.81
CA PHE A 319 5.23 -18.42 -6.48
C PHE A 319 6.48 -18.68 -7.34
N GLU A 320 6.99 -17.66 -8.03
CA GLU A 320 8.22 -17.77 -8.84
C GLU A 320 9.46 -18.13 -8.01
N ARG A 321 9.50 -17.76 -6.72
CA ARG A 321 10.65 -18.01 -5.83
C ARG A 321 10.67 -19.38 -5.15
N GLY A 322 9.59 -20.15 -5.23
CA GLY A 322 9.62 -21.58 -4.87
C GLY A 322 9.45 -21.94 -3.38
N ASN A 323 8.99 -21.03 -2.52
CA ASN A 323 8.96 -21.27 -1.07
C ASN A 323 7.56 -21.72 -0.58
N PHE A 324 7.18 -22.98 -0.85
CA PHE A 324 5.78 -23.46 -0.79
C PHE A 324 5.30 -24.08 0.53
N SER A 325 6.12 -24.15 1.58
CA SER A 325 5.81 -25.00 2.73
C SER A 325 5.14 -24.29 3.92
N GLU A 326 5.05 -22.97 3.93
CA GLU A 326 4.55 -22.21 5.09
C GLU A 326 3.39 -21.27 4.73
N TYR A 327 2.49 -21.07 5.68
CA TYR A 327 1.41 -20.09 5.61
C TYR A 327 1.98 -18.69 5.42
N PRO A 328 1.70 -18.00 4.31
CA PRO A 328 2.16 -16.63 4.07
C PRO A 328 1.22 -15.63 4.79
N PRO A 329 1.67 -14.97 5.88
CA PRO A 329 0.79 -14.12 6.69
C PRO A 329 0.21 -12.93 5.92
N VAL A 330 0.95 -12.45 4.90
CA VAL A 330 0.55 -11.34 4.02
C VAL A 330 -0.75 -11.67 3.29
N PHE A 331 -0.87 -12.87 2.72
CA PHE A 331 -2.09 -13.25 2.00
C PHE A 331 -3.24 -13.54 2.97
N GLY A 332 -2.95 -14.01 4.18
CA GLY A 332 -3.96 -14.28 5.20
C GLY A 332 -4.77 -13.05 5.55
N ARG A 333 -4.07 -12.00 6.00
CA ARG A 333 -4.69 -10.72 6.32
C ARG A 333 -5.39 -10.10 5.12
N ALA A 334 -4.76 -10.16 3.96
CA ALA A 334 -5.34 -9.58 2.75
C ALA A 334 -6.60 -10.31 2.26
N PHE A 335 -6.70 -11.63 2.47
CA PHE A 335 -7.89 -12.40 2.12
C PHE A 335 -9.04 -12.09 3.08
N ASP A 336 -8.75 -11.93 4.38
CA ASP A 336 -9.74 -11.47 5.36
C ASP A 336 -10.30 -10.08 4.97
N ASP A 337 -9.45 -9.16 4.51
CA ASP A 337 -9.89 -7.84 4.02
C ASP A 337 -10.79 -7.95 2.78
N ILE A 338 -10.45 -8.83 1.83
CA ILE A 338 -11.26 -9.08 0.62
C ILE A 338 -12.61 -9.72 0.99
N GLU A 339 -12.63 -10.65 1.95
CA GLU A 339 -13.87 -11.22 2.48
C GLU A 339 -14.75 -10.13 3.10
N HIS A 340 -14.18 -9.27 3.96
CA HIS A 340 -14.92 -8.18 4.58
C HIS A 340 -15.50 -7.19 3.55
N SER A 341 -14.85 -7.02 2.40
CA SER A 341 -15.33 -6.14 1.32
C SER A 341 -16.70 -6.52 0.76
N VAL A 342 -17.10 -7.79 0.85
CA VAL A 342 -18.37 -8.31 0.33
C VAL A 342 -19.43 -8.54 1.40
N MET A 343 -19.15 -8.29 2.68
CA MET A 343 -20.12 -8.53 3.76
C MET A 343 -21.38 -7.66 3.67
N SER A 344 -21.31 -6.49 3.03
CA SER A 344 -22.47 -5.62 2.78
C SER A 344 -23.45 -6.20 1.77
N LEU A 345 -23.07 -7.24 1.01
CA LEU A 345 -23.89 -7.85 -0.04
C LEU A 345 -25.26 -8.31 0.47
N GLY A 346 -25.35 -8.80 1.70
CA GLY A 346 -26.61 -9.23 2.30
C GLY A 346 -27.65 -8.11 2.45
N LYS A 347 -27.25 -6.83 2.40
CA LYS A 347 -28.17 -5.68 2.43
C LYS A 347 -29.04 -5.57 1.17
N LEU A 348 -28.66 -6.26 0.09
CA LEU A 348 -29.39 -6.27 -1.18
C LEU A 348 -30.50 -7.34 -1.21
N ASP A 349 -30.61 -8.19 -0.18
CA ASP A 349 -31.70 -9.14 -0.11
C ASP A 349 -33.05 -8.41 -0.02
N GLY A 350 -33.93 -8.67 -0.99
CA GLY A 350 -35.21 -7.97 -1.15
C GLY A 350 -35.14 -6.64 -1.91
N ALA A 351 -33.96 -6.21 -2.41
CA ALA A 351 -33.83 -5.06 -3.30
C ALA A 351 -34.42 -5.33 -4.70
N SER A 352 -34.63 -4.27 -5.50
CA SER A 352 -35.15 -4.41 -6.87
C SER A 352 -34.16 -5.13 -7.80
N ALA A 353 -34.64 -5.69 -8.91
CA ALA A 353 -33.83 -6.47 -9.84
C ALA A 353 -32.77 -5.64 -10.62
N GLU A 354 -32.86 -4.31 -10.65
CA GLU A 354 -31.91 -3.39 -11.32
C GLU A 354 -30.55 -3.25 -10.60
N THR A 355 -30.26 -4.13 -9.65
CA THR A 355 -29.12 -4.07 -8.72
C THR A 355 -27.82 -4.70 -9.30
N TRP A 356 -27.80 -5.12 -10.56
CA TRP A 356 -26.59 -5.75 -11.15
C TRP A 356 -25.39 -4.80 -11.25
N ASP A 357 -25.63 -3.49 -11.47
CA ASP A 357 -24.57 -2.46 -11.47
C ASP A 357 -24.29 -1.91 -10.06
N HIS A 358 -24.90 -2.48 -9.02
CA HIS A 358 -24.64 -2.05 -7.65
C HIS A 358 -23.19 -2.36 -7.26
N ASP A 359 -22.55 -1.41 -6.59
CA ASP A 359 -21.14 -1.47 -6.22
C ASP A 359 -20.80 -2.74 -5.40
N ASP A 360 -21.69 -3.17 -4.50
CA ASP A 360 -21.52 -4.42 -3.74
C ASP A 360 -21.47 -5.69 -4.62
N VAL A 361 -22.25 -5.75 -5.70
CA VAL A 361 -22.18 -6.88 -6.67
C VAL A 361 -20.89 -6.80 -7.47
N ARG A 362 -20.44 -5.58 -7.81
CA ARG A 362 -19.15 -5.37 -8.47
C ARG A 362 -17.97 -5.77 -7.59
N LYS A 363 -18.02 -5.47 -6.29
CA LYS A 363 -17.02 -5.94 -5.30
C LYS A 363 -16.95 -7.46 -5.23
N LEU A 364 -18.11 -8.13 -5.24
CA LEU A 364 -18.17 -9.60 -5.30
C LEU A 364 -17.47 -10.13 -6.56
N ASN A 365 -17.77 -9.55 -7.73
CA ASN A 365 -17.12 -9.96 -8.98
C ASN A 365 -15.60 -9.75 -8.92
N VAL A 366 -15.13 -8.63 -8.37
CA VAL A 366 -13.69 -8.37 -8.17
C VAL A 366 -13.04 -9.41 -7.25
N ALA A 367 -13.69 -9.80 -6.15
CA ALA A 367 -13.18 -10.82 -5.24
C ALA A 367 -13.13 -12.21 -5.91
N VAL A 368 -14.16 -12.57 -6.68
CA VAL A 368 -14.19 -13.82 -7.46
C VAL A 368 -13.09 -13.82 -8.53
N ASP A 369 -12.94 -12.73 -9.28
CA ASP A 369 -11.91 -12.60 -10.32
C ASP A 369 -10.50 -12.70 -9.72
N PHE A 370 -10.28 -12.05 -8.57
CA PHE A 370 -9.04 -12.18 -7.81
C PHE A 370 -8.73 -13.64 -7.47
N VAL A 371 -9.69 -14.39 -6.92
CA VAL A 371 -9.52 -15.81 -6.61
C VAL A 371 -9.12 -16.61 -7.85
N LEU A 372 -9.80 -16.39 -8.97
CA LEU A 372 -9.51 -17.13 -10.20
C LEU A 372 -8.11 -16.84 -10.74
N GLU A 373 -7.69 -15.57 -10.74
CA GLU A 373 -6.34 -15.17 -11.15
C GLU A 373 -5.27 -15.70 -10.17
N PHE A 374 -5.57 -15.71 -8.87
CA PHE A 374 -4.68 -16.28 -7.87
C PHE A 374 -4.49 -17.79 -8.06
N ILE A 375 -5.56 -18.54 -8.34
CA ILE A 375 -5.47 -19.98 -8.68
C ILE A 375 -4.64 -20.21 -9.93
N LYS A 376 -4.76 -19.36 -10.96
CA LYS A 376 -3.92 -19.45 -12.16
C LYS A 376 -2.44 -19.26 -11.85
N LEU A 377 -2.09 -18.32 -10.96
CA LEU A 377 -0.70 -18.11 -10.52
C LEU A 377 -0.15 -19.28 -9.69
N MET A 378 -1.02 -20.02 -9.01
CA MET A 378 -0.63 -21.22 -8.26
C MET A 378 -0.36 -22.42 -9.17
N ASP A 379 -0.95 -22.48 -10.36
CA ASP A 379 -0.81 -23.65 -11.21
C ASP A 379 0.64 -23.82 -11.72
N GLY A 380 1.10 -25.06 -11.77
CA GLY A 380 2.51 -25.39 -12.04
C GLY A 380 3.46 -25.23 -10.84
N HIS A 381 3.01 -24.62 -9.74
CA HIS A 381 3.80 -24.40 -8.52
C HIS A 381 3.35 -25.26 -7.33
N VAL A 382 2.17 -25.89 -7.41
CA VAL A 382 1.64 -26.76 -6.35
C VAL A 382 1.89 -28.22 -6.68
N GLU A 383 2.75 -28.88 -5.90
CA GLU A 383 2.91 -30.34 -5.97
C GLU A 383 1.92 -31.04 -5.05
N GLN A 384 1.13 -31.97 -5.59
CA GLN A 384 0.13 -32.77 -4.85
C GLN A 384 0.71 -33.50 -3.63
N ARG A 385 2.01 -33.80 -3.61
CA ARG A 385 2.69 -34.52 -2.50
C ARG A 385 2.87 -33.69 -1.24
N HIS A 386 2.83 -32.36 -1.35
CA HIS A 386 3.08 -31.43 -0.24
C HIS A 386 1.80 -30.82 0.33
N VAL A 387 0.64 -31.12 -0.26
CA VAL A 387 -0.66 -30.56 0.16
C VAL A 387 -1.47 -31.62 0.92
N THR A 388 -1.96 -31.24 2.09
CA THR A 388 -2.85 -32.11 2.86
C THR A 388 -4.28 -31.94 2.35
N LEU A 389 -4.76 -32.89 1.53
CA LEU A 389 -6.14 -32.89 1.03
C LEU A 389 -7.17 -33.04 2.15
N ARG A 390 -6.82 -33.80 3.19
CA ARG A 390 -7.72 -34.06 4.32
C ARG A 390 -7.03 -33.77 5.65
N ARG A 391 -7.46 -32.70 6.30
CA ARG A 391 -7.06 -32.45 7.68
C ARG A 391 -7.99 -33.08 8.68
N GLY A 392 -7.41 -33.59 9.76
CA GLY A 392 -8.12 -34.09 10.93
C GLY A 392 -8.57 -32.95 11.84
N LYS A 393 -9.55 -33.23 12.71
CA LYS A 393 -9.96 -32.28 13.75
C LYS A 393 -8.79 -32.03 14.70
N GLY A 394 -8.32 -30.78 14.76
CA GLY A 394 -7.20 -30.34 15.61
C GLY A 394 -5.91 -29.97 14.89
N ASP A 395 -5.84 -30.15 13.55
CA ASP A 395 -4.71 -29.63 12.76
C ASP A 395 -5.01 -28.20 12.26
N TYR A 396 -4.32 -27.23 12.85
CA TYR A 396 -4.49 -25.79 12.58
C TYR A 396 -3.50 -25.24 11.55
N ARG A 397 -2.55 -26.04 11.04
CA ARG A 397 -1.56 -25.56 10.07
C ARG A 397 -2.26 -25.35 8.74
N LYS A 398 -2.48 -24.12 8.26
CA LYS A 398 -3.09 -23.85 6.95
C LYS A 398 -2.03 -23.72 5.85
N ASP A 399 -2.30 -24.28 4.67
CA ASP A 399 -1.52 -24.04 3.45
C ASP A 399 -2.22 -23.02 2.55
N VAL A 400 -1.55 -22.58 1.49
CA VAL A 400 -2.10 -21.58 0.55
C VAL A 400 -3.36 -22.08 -0.15
N CYS A 401 -3.48 -23.38 -0.44
CA CYS A 401 -4.70 -23.94 -1.02
C CYS A 401 -5.87 -23.89 -0.04
N ASP A 402 -5.64 -24.06 1.27
CA ASP A 402 -6.68 -23.86 2.28
C ASP A 402 -7.12 -22.41 2.35
N MET A 403 -6.19 -21.45 2.30
CA MET A 403 -6.54 -20.03 2.34
C MET A 403 -7.44 -19.63 1.18
N VAL A 404 -7.14 -20.12 -0.02
CA VAL A 404 -7.97 -19.86 -1.20
C VAL A 404 -9.33 -20.57 -1.09
N ALA A 405 -9.35 -21.83 -0.63
CA ALA A 405 -10.60 -22.56 -0.43
C ALA A 405 -11.50 -21.90 0.64
N ASP A 406 -10.91 -21.42 1.74
CA ASP A 406 -11.58 -20.68 2.80
C ASP A 406 -12.21 -19.38 2.24
N LEU A 407 -11.44 -18.59 1.48
CA LEU A 407 -11.96 -17.38 0.84
C LEU A 407 -13.11 -17.71 -0.14
N MET A 408 -12.96 -18.73 -0.99
CA MET A 408 -14.04 -19.18 -1.89
C MET A 408 -15.30 -19.58 -1.11
N PHE A 409 -15.14 -20.28 0.00
CA PHE A 409 -16.24 -20.70 0.85
C PHE A 409 -16.96 -19.50 1.47
N GLU A 410 -16.23 -18.51 1.99
CA GLU A 410 -16.86 -17.31 2.57
C GLU A 410 -17.53 -16.43 1.50
N LEU A 411 -17.00 -16.38 0.26
CA LEU A 411 -17.69 -15.75 -0.86
C LEU A 411 -19.01 -16.47 -1.22
N VAL A 412 -19.04 -17.81 -1.15
CA VAL A 412 -20.27 -18.60 -1.30
C VAL A 412 -21.26 -18.28 -0.17
N VAL A 413 -20.78 -18.17 1.07
CA VAL A 413 -21.61 -17.81 2.22
C VAL A 413 -22.20 -16.42 2.05
N CYS A 414 -21.41 -15.43 1.64
CA CYS A 414 -21.89 -14.07 1.38
C CYS A 414 -22.95 -14.04 0.26
N ALA A 415 -22.72 -14.77 -0.84
CA ALA A 415 -23.70 -14.90 -1.92
C ALA A 415 -25.00 -15.59 -1.47
N SER A 416 -24.93 -16.54 -0.54
CA SER A 416 -26.09 -17.25 0.01
C SER A 416 -27.02 -16.37 0.85
N LEU A 417 -26.57 -15.17 1.25
CA LEU A 417 -27.40 -14.19 1.96
C LEU A 417 -28.51 -13.60 1.09
N ILE A 418 -28.33 -13.58 -0.24
CA ILE A 418 -29.33 -13.05 -1.18
C ILE A 418 -30.26 -14.18 -1.62
N GLN A 419 -31.49 -14.16 -1.14
CA GLN A 419 -32.50 -15.19 -1.39
C GLN A 419 -33.64 -14.68 -2.28
N LYS A 420 -33.87 -13.36 -2.29
CA LYS A 420 -34.95 -12.71 -3.03
C LYS A 420 -34.46 -11.35 -3.58
N PRO A 421 -35.04 -10.85 -4.69
CA PRO A 421 -35.93 -11.54 -5.63
C PRO A 421 -35.18 -12.63 -6.42
N ARG A 422 -35.93 -13.49 -7.11
CA ARG A 422 -35.39 -14.70 -7.78
C ARG A 422 -34.25 -14.38 -8.74
N ASP A 423 -34.44 -13.39 -9.61
CA ASP A 423 -33.44 -13.01 -10.62
C ASP A 423 -32.14 -12.52 -10.00
N LEU A 424 -32.23 -11.73 -8.92
CA LEU A 424 -31.07 -11.26 -8.18
C LEU A 424 -30.35 -12.42 -7.49
N SER A 425 -31.10 -13.31 -6.82
CA SER A 425 -30.54 -14.49 -6.15
C SER A 425 -29.84 -15.42 -7.14
N TRP A 426 -30.42 -15.67 -8.32
CA TRP A 426 -29.80 -16.47 -9.37
C TRP A 426 -28.56 -15.78 -9.93
N SER A 427 -28.64 -14.49 -10.24
CA SER A 427 -27.52 -13.75 -10.81
C SER A 427 -26.32 -13.72 -9.87
N VAL A 428 -26.53 -13.53 -8.56
CA VAL A 428 -25.44 -13.53 -7.57
C VAL A 428 -24.94 -14.95 -7.28
N GLN A 429 -25.84 -15.87 -6.91
CA GLN A 429 -25.43 -17.21 -6.48
C GLN A 429 -24.88 -18.05 -7.64
N HIS A 430 -25.56 -18.04 -8.79
CA HIS A 430 -25.16 -18.82 -9.95
C HIS A 430 -24.15 -18.08 -10.83
N ASN A 431 -24.51 -16.90 -11.35
CA ASN A 431 -23.69 -16.26 -12.39
C ASN A 431 -22.39 -15.68 -11.82
N ALA A 432 -22.45 -14.96 -10.70
CA ALA A 432 -21.27 -14.33 -10.12
C ALA A 432 -20.35 -15.32 -9.40
N VAL A 433 -20.91 -16.34 -8.70
CA VAL A 433 -20.09 -17.25 -7.87
C VAL A 433 -20.01 -18.67 -8.44
N TRP A 434 -21.11 -19.41 -8.51
CA TRP A 434 -21.05 -20.85 -8.81
C TRP A 434 -20.46 -21.17 -10.18
N SER A 435 -20.92 -20.48 -11.23
CA SER A 435 -20.45 -20.72 -12.60
C SER A 435 -18.96 -20.41 -12.76
N ARG A 436 -18.45 -19.45 -11.97
CA ARG A 436 -17.04 -19.07 -11.92
C ARG A 436 -16.18 -20.11 -11.20
N PHE A 437 -16.71 -20.73 -10.15
CA PHE A 437 -15.98 -21.69 -9.30
C PHE A 437 -16.08 -23.16 -9.73
N PHE A 438 -17.09 -23.54 -10.51
CA PHE A 438 -17.34 -24.96 -10.84
C PHE A 438 -17.62 -25.28 -12.31
N GLU A 439 -17.81 -24.27 -13.16
CA GLU A 439 -18.16 -24.45 -14.57
C GLU A 439 -17.03 -24.01 -15.51
N SER A 440 -17.36 -23.61 -16.74
CA SER A 440 -16.40 -23.41 -17.84
C SER A 440 -15.37 -22.30 -17.58
N LEU A 441 -15.65 -21.39 -16.65
CA LEU A 441 -14.80 -20.26 -16.31
C LEU A 441 -13.77 -20.59 -15.23
N TYR A 442 -13.88 -21.76 -14.58
CA TYR A 442 -12.93 -22.19 -13.56
C TYR A 442 -11.58 -22.58 -14.20
N PRO A 443 -10.43 -22.15 -13.63
CA PRO A 443 -9.12 -22.56 -14.07
C PRO A 443 -8.95 -24.08 -14.10
N LYS A 444 -8.15 -24.57 -15.05
CA LYS A 444 -7.72 -25.97 -15.09
C LYS A 444 -6.32 -26.06 -14.55
N GLY A 445 -6.01 -27.10 -13.78
CA GLY A 445 -4.70 -27.26 -13.20
C GLY A 445 -4.71 -28.05 -11.91
N SER A 446 -3.54 -28.47 -11.46
CA SER A 446 -3.39 -29.28 -10.24
C SER A 446 -3.83 -28.52 -8.99
N ALA A 447 -3.50 -27.23 -8.92
CA ALA A 447 -3.92 -26.34 -7.83
C ALA A 447 -5.45 -26.17 -7.81
N ALA A 448 -6.05 -25.96 -8.99
CA ALA A 448 -7.50 -25.82 -9.15
C ALA A 448 -8.25 -27.08 -8.70
N ASP A 449 -7.77 -28.27 -9.08
CA ASP A 449 -8.40 -29.54 -8.66
C ASP A 449 -8.36 -29.73 -7.14
N ILE A 450 -7.22 -29.42 -6.51
CA ILE A 450 -7.04 -29.48 -5.05
C ILE A 450 -7.98 -28.51 -4.34
N ILE A 451 -8.04 -27.26 -4.80
CA ILE A 451 -8.85 -26.20 -4.18
C ILE A 451 -10.34 -26.52 -4.35
N SER A 452 -10.76 -26.94 -5.55
CA SER A 452 -12.12 -27.38 -5.82
C SER A 452 -12.53 -28.57 -4.94
N PHE A 453 -11.63 -29.54 -4.71
CA PHE A 453 -11.88 -30.63 -3.77
C PHE A 453 -12.08 -30.12 -2.33
N LYS A 454 -11.20 -29.22 -1.85
CA LYS A 454 -11.30 -28.64 -0.50
C LYS A 454 -12.61 -27.85 -0.33
N LEU A 455 -12.97 -27.00 -1.29
CA LEU A 455 -14.21 -26.22 -1.27
C LEU A 455 -15.46 -27.12 -1.22
N ARG A 456 -15.56 -28.13 -2.11
CA ARG A 456 -16.71 -29.07 -2.11
C ARG A 456 -16.85 -29.78 -0.77
N ARG A 457 -15.73 -30.13 -0.16
CA ARG A 457 -15.71 -30.75 1.16
C ARG A 457 -16.20 -29.79 2.24
N GLN A 458 -15.72 -28.54 2.24
CA GLN A 458 -16.17 -27.51 3.21
C GLN A 458 -17.68 -27.24 3.09
N LEU A 459 -18.21 -27.14 1.87
CA LEU A 459 -19.65 -27.01 1.63
C LEU A 459 -20.45 -28.17 2.21
N LEU A 460 -19.98 -29.41 2.01
CA LEU A 460 -20.63 -30.60 2.57
C LEU A 460 -20.50 -30.67 4.09
N GLU A 461 -19.33 -30.32 4.64
CA GLU A 461 -19.09 -30.27 6.09
C GLU A 461 -19.98 -29.22 6.76
N GLU A 462 -20.19 -28.07 6.14
CA GLU A 462 -21.09 -27.04 6.64
C GLU A 462 -22.56 -27.50 6.61
N VAL A 463 -23.02 -28.16 5.54
CA VAL A 463 -24.38 -28.75 5.50
C VAL A 463 -24.55 -29.84 6.55
N THR A 464 -23.60 -30.77 6.65
CA THR A 464 -23.66 -31.89 7.61
C THR A 464 -23.45 -31.46 9.06
N ARG A 465 -22.92 -30.25 9.31
CA ARG A 465 -22.86 -29.65 10.65
C ARG A 465 -24.23 -29.56 11.31
N MET A 466 -25.29 -29.40 10.52
CA MET A 466 -26.67 -29.39 10.99
C MET A 466 -27.16 -30.73 11.56
N ASP A 467 -26.40 -31.82 11.41
CA ASP A 467 -26.65 -33.08 12.14
C ASP A 467 -26.50 -32.88 13.66
N LYS A 468 -25.72 -31.88 14.10
CA LYS A 468 -25.53 -31.53 15.51
C LYS A 468 -26.47 -30.43 15.98
N PHE A 469 -26.59 -29.36 15.19
CA PHE A 469 -27.48 -28.23 15.50
C PHE A 469 -27.76 -27.41 14.24
N ALA A 470 -29.02 -27.02 14.03
CA ALA A 470 -29.41 -26.11 12.96
C ALA A 470 -28.84 -24.70 13.22
N ASN A 471 -28.39 -24.01 12.17
CA ASN A 471 -27.93 -22.63 12.24
C ASN A 471 -28.12 -21.90 10.90
N TYR A 472 -28.22 -20.58 10.97
CA TYR A 472 -28.50 -19.72 9.82
C TYR A 472 -27.44 -19.74 8.70
N LYS A 473 -26.16 -20.02 9.02
CA LYS A 473 -25.10 -20.09 8.00
C LYS A 473 -25.30 -21.33 7.14
N SER A 474 -25.42 -22.48 7.79
CA SER A 474 -25.55 -23.77 7.10
C SER A 474 -26.86 -23.90 6.30
N THR A 475 -27.98 -23.34 6.79
CA THR A 475 -29.25 -23.35 6.07
C THR A 475 -29.22 -22.48 4.82
N ARG A 476 -28.58 -21.31 4.87
CA ARG A 476 -28.42 -20.44 3.69
C ARG A 476 -27.53 -21.09 2.64
N VAL A 477 -26.41 -21.69 3.05
CA VAL A 477 -25.55 -22.48 2.17
C VAL A 477 -26.34 -23.61 1.53
N LEU A 478 -27.15 -24.35 2.30
CA LEU A 478 -28.04 -25.37 1.75
C LEU A 478 -29.03 -24.80 0.73
N GLY A 479 -29.67 -23.67 1.05
CA GLY A 479 -30.60 -22.98 0.15
C GLY A 479 -29.95 -22.62 -1.18
N MET A 480 -28.75 -22.03 -1.14
CA MET A 480 -27.97 -21.71 -2.33
C MET A 480 -27.60 -22.96 -3.14
N LEU A 481 -27.14 -24.02 -2.48
CA LEU A 481 -26.80 -25.30 -3.13
C LEU A 481 -28.01 -25.91 -3.85
N LEU A 482 -29.21 -25.84 -3.24
CA LEU A 482 -30.45 -26.31 -3.85
C LEU A 482 -30.93 -25.39 -4.98
N ASN A 483 -30.71 -24.08 -4.88
CA ASN A 483 -31.03 -23.13 -5.94
C ASN A 483 -30.20 -23.42 -7.19
N VAL A 484 -28.89 -23.57 -7.02
CA VAL A 484 -27.95 -23.68 -8.13
C VAL A 484 -27.90 -25.09 -8.74
N MET A 485 -27.81 -26.15 -7.92
CA MET A 485 -27.76 -27.53 -8.43
C MET A 485 -29.15 -28.12 -8.71
N GLY A 486 -30.21 -27.50 -8.16
CA GLY A 486 -31.59 -27.94 -8.33
C GLY A 486 -31.99 -29.14 -7.47
N LEU A 487 -33.29 -29.47 -7.54
CA LEU A 487 -33.91 -30.54 -6.73
C LEU A 487 -33.84 -31.94 -7.37
N LYS A 488 -33.36 -32.05 -8.62
CA LYS A 488 -33.25 -33.32 -9.35
C LYS A 488 -31.88 -33.41 -10.02
N LEU A 489 -31.25 -34.57 -9.91
CA LEU A 489 -30.01 -34.88 -10.62
C LEU A 489 -30.25 -34.86 -12.13
N ARG A 490 -29.55 -33.98 -12.85
CA ARG A 490 -29.55 -33.96 -14.32
C ARG A 490 -28.46 -34.90 -14.83
N ARG A 491 -28.84 -35.87 -15.68
CA ARG A 491 -27.89 -36.83 -16.29
C ARG A 491 -26.85 -36.17 -17.23
N SER A 492 -27.05 -34.91 -17.63
CA SER A 492 -26.23 -34.20 -18.63
C SER A 492 -25.15 -33.29 -18.04
N GLU A 493 -24.97 -33.23 -16.72
CA GLU A 493 -23.96 -32.38 -16.10
C GLU A 493 -22.54 -32.90 -16.41
N ARG A 494 -21.71 -32.06 -17.02
CA ARG A 494 -20.36 -32.45 -17.49
C ARG A 494 -19.34 -32.67 -16.36
N ASN A 495 -19.64 -32.26 -15.13
CA ASN A 495 -18.69 -32.29 -14.01
C ASN A 495 -19.06 -33.37 -12.97
N ALA A 496 -18.44 -34.55 -13.08
CA ALA A 496 -18.70 -35.70 -12.19
C ALA A 496 -18.48 -35.37 -10.71
N ASP A 497 -17.56 -34.46 -10.44
CA ASP A 497 -17.15 -34.02 -9.12
C ASP A 497 -18.19 -33.14 -8.41
N VAL A 498 -18.89 -32.31 -9.18
CA VAL A 498 -20.04 -31.52 -8.72
C VAL A 498 -21.27 -32.41 -8.53
N GLN A 499 -21.48 -33.40 -9.42
CA GLN A 499 -22.56 -34.37 -9.26
C GLN A 499 -22.44 -35.18 -7.95
N ALA A 500 -21.21 -35.50 -7.53
CA ALA A 500 -20.98 -36.19 -6.26
C ALA A 500 -21.45 -35.34 -5.07
N LEU A 501 -21.12 -34.04 -5.07
CA LEU A 501 -21.61 -33.09 -4.08
C LEU A 501 -23.14 -32.97 -4.13
N HIS A 502 -23.72 -32.78 -5.32
CA HIS A 502 -25.18 -32.68 -5.51
C HIS A 502 -25.92 -33.89 -4.94
N ARG A 503 -25.43 -35.09 -5.25
CA ARG A 503 -26.01 -36.34 -4.73
C ARG A 503 -25.91 -36.42 -3.21
N ALA A 504 -24.79 -36.00 -2.61
CA ALA A 504 -24.60 -35.99 -1.17
C ALA A 504 -25.56 -35.00 -0.49
N VAL A 505 -25.67 -33.78 -1.03
CA VAL A 505 -26.59 -32.74 -0.55
C VAL A 505 -28.04 -33.21 -0.64
N LEU A 506 -28.50 -33.70 -1.80
CA LEU A 506 -29.87 -34.20 -1.94
C LEU A 506 -30.19 -35.35 -0.97
N ARG A 507 -29.28 -36.32 -0.82
CA ARG A 507 -29.46 -37.42 0.13
C ARG A 507 -29.56 -36.92 1.56
N TRP A 508 -28.72 -35.96 1.94
CA TRP A 508 -28.77 -35.35 3.26
C TRP A 508 -30.08 -34.59 3.48
N THR A 509 -30.52 -33.78 2.51
CA THR A 509 -31.78 -33.02 2.58
C THR A 509 -32.98 -33.95 2.74
N VAL A 510 -33.08 -35.00 1.92
CA VAL A 510 -34.17 -35.99 2.00
C VAL A 510 -34.23 -36.65 3.37
N LYS A 511 -33.07 -36.93 3.99
CA LYS A 511 -32.99 -37.60 5.29
C LYS A 511 -33.31 -36.67 6.46
N ASN A 512 -32.86 -35.42 6.42
CA ASN A 512 -32.78 -34.57 7.61
C ASN A 512 -33.70 -33.34 7.58
N TYR A 513 -34.16 -32.87 6.41
CA TYR A 513 -34.85 -31.58 6.33
C TYR A 513 -36.15 -31.54 7.13
N ALA A 514 -37.03 -32.54 6.98
CA ALA A 514 -38.30 -32.59 7.71
C ALA A 514 -38.10 -32.60 9.23
N ARG A 515 -37.15 -33.40 9.71
CA ARG A 515 -36.75 -33.43 11.13
C ARG A 515 -36.32 -32.05 11.64
N LEU A 516 -35.48 -31.35 10.88
CA LEU A 516 -34.97 -30.04 11.28
C LEU A 516 -36.03 -28.94 11.23
N VAL A 517 -37.04 -29.06 10.35
CA VAL A 517 -38.19 -28.14 10.35
C VAL A 517 -39.01 -28.32 11.63
N ASP A 518 -39.21 -29.56 12.08
CA ASP A 518 -39.90 -29.85 13.33
C ASP A 518 -39.11 -29.35 14.56
N GLU A 519 -37.78 -29.51 14.54
CA GLU A 519 -36.90 -29.09 15.64
C GLU A 519 -36.62 -27.58 15.69
N SER A 520 -36.55 -26.90 14.54
CA SER A 520 -36.08 -25.52 14.42
C SER A 520 -36.68 -24.78 13.20
N PRO A 521 -37.99 -24.52 13.19
CA PRO A 521 -38.71 -24.03 12.01
C PRO A 521 -38.17 -22.68 11.50
N HIS A 522 -37.98 -21.70 12.38
CA HIS A 522 -37.49 -20.37 12.00
C HIS A 522 -36.09 -20.36 11.38
N VAL A 523 -35.25 -21.34 11.73
CA VAL A 523 -33.90 -21.45 11.13
C VAL A 523 -34.03 -22.08 9.74
N MET A 524 -34.88 -23.09 9.58
CA MET A 524 -35.08 -23.79 8.32
C MET A 524 -35.83 -22.98 7.27
N GLU A 525 -36.62 -21.98 7.66
CA GLU A 525 -37.20 -20.99 6.73
C GLU A 525 -36.13 -20.32 5.84
N THR A 526 -34.91 -20.16 6.35
CA THR A 526 -33.80 -19.58 5.58
C THR A 526 -33.22 -20.50 4.51
N VAL A 527 -33.70 -21.74 4.37
CA VAL A 527 -33.38 -22.57 3.18
C VAL A 527 -34.25 -22.16 1.99
N LEU A 528 -35.42 -21.54 2.24
CA LEU A 528 -36.45 -21.27 1.24
C LEU A 528 -36.16 -19.98 0.45
N PHE A 529 -35.36 -20.12 -0.60
CA PHE A 529 -35.12 -19.05 -1.58
C PHE A 529 -36.35 -18.78 -2.47
N ALA A 530 -36.31 -17.70 -3.26
CA ALA A 530 -37.42 -17.30 -4.12
C ALA A 530 -37.89 -18.44 -5.05
N GLY A 531 -39.15 -18.85 -4.88
CA GLY A 531 -39.78 -19.93 -5.65
C GLY A 531 -39.70 -21.32 -5.02
N LEU A 532 -38.98 -21.50 -3.90
CA LEU A 532 -38.96 -22.75 -3.15
C LEU A 532 -39.94 -22.68 -1.96
N THR A 533 -40.82 -23.67 -1.85
CA THR A 533 -41.78 -23.80 -0.74
C THR A 533 -41.71 -25.19 -0.13
N TYR A 534 -42.00 -25.29 1.17
CA TYR A 534 -42.10 -26.56 1.89
C TYR A 534 -43.57 -26.93 2.11
N ASP A 535 -43.96 -28.13 1.69
CA ASP A 535 -45.26 -28.73 2.00
C ASP A 535 -45.12 -29.71 3.18
N PRO A 536 -45.75 -29.44 4.34
CA PRO A 536 -45.68 -30.31 5.50
C PRO A 536 -46.57 -31.57 5.39
N GLU A 537 -47.63 -31.55 4.58
CA GLU A 537 -48.60 -32.67 4.52
C GLU A 537 -48.04 -33.88 3.76
N GLY A 538 -47.51 -33.61 2.56
CA GLY A 538 -46.63 -34.52 1.84
C GLY A 538 -45.21 -33.98 1.93
N PRO A 539 -44.42 -34.32 2.98
CA PRO A 539 -43.18 -33.63 3.33
C PRO A 539 -42.26 -33.52 2.11
N SER A 540 -42.32 -32.37 1.45
CA SER A 540 -41.70 -32.19 0.15
C SER A 540 -41.30 -30.75 -0.07
N LEU A 541 -40.19 -30.58 -0.77
CA LEU A 541 -39.75 -29.28 -1.26
C LEU A 541 -40.26 -29.12 -2.69
N ILE A 542 -40.99 -28.04 -2.91
CA ILE A 542 -41.65 -27.72 -4.17
C ILE A 542 -40.99 -26.46 -4.72
N TYR A 543 -40.35 -26.58 -5.88
CA TYR A 543 -39.81 -25.44 -6.61
C TYR A 543 -40.74 -25.07 -7.77
N THR A 544 -41.22 -23.83 -7.74
CA THR A 544 -42.16 -23.28 -8.72
C THR A 544 -41.45 -22.25 -9.60
N HIS A 545 -41.42 -22.51 -10.90
CA HIS A 545 -40.88 -21.53 -11.86
C HIS A 545 -41.90 -20.39 -12.07
N GLU A 546 -41.41 -19.16 -12.21
CA GLU A 546 -42.25 -18.07 -12.72
C GLU A 546 -42.76 -18.37 -14.13
N ARG A 547 -43.98 -17.90 -14.41
CA ARG A 547 -44.68 -18.12 -15.67
C ARG A 547 -43.97 -17.32 -16.77
N PHE A 548 -43.17 -18.00 -17.59
CA PHE A 548 -42.58 -17.42 -18.80
C PHE A 548 -43.38 -17.95 -19.99
N LEU A 549 -44.23 -17.09 -20.58
CA LEU A 549 -45.25 -17.43 -21.60
C LEU A 549 -46.37 -18.38 -21.07
N ASP A 550 -47.43 -18.59 -21.85
CA ASP A 550 -48.64 -19.37 -21.50
C ASP A 550 -48.42 -20.88 -21.24
N ARG A 551 -47.19 -21.32 -20.98
CA ARG A 551 -46.91 -22.71 -20.63
C ARG A 551 -47.34 -23.01 -19.20
N VAL A 552 -47.91 -24.20 -19.01
CA VAL A 552 -48.23 -24.74 -17.68
C VAL A 552 -46.92 -24.94 -16.93
N VAL A 553 -46.76 -24.25 -15.81
CA VAL A 553 -45.61 -24.40 -14.91
C VAL A 553 -45.74 -25.77 -14.24
N VAL A 554 -44.82 -26.68 -14.54
CA VAL A 554 -44.72 -27.96 -13.83
C VAL A 554 -43.78 -27.76 -12.64
N PRO A 555 -44.26 -27.85 -11.38
CA PRO A 555 -43.40 -27.71 -10.22
C PRO A 555 -42.40 -28.87 -10.14
N VAL A 556 -41.18 -28.57 -9.70
CA VAL A 556 -40.17 -29.58 -9.42
C VAL A 556 -40.28 -29.97 -7.95
N VAL A 557 -40.62 -31.23 -7.69
CA VAL A 557 -40.84 -31.74 -6.32
C VAL A 557 -39.70 -32.67 -5.89
N LEU A 558 -39.21 -32.46 -4.67
CA LEU A 558 -38.32 -33.37 -3.95
C LEU A 558 -39.06 -33.94 -2.73
N GLN A 559 -39.30 -35.25 -2.73
CA GLN A 559 -39.92 -35.95 -1.60
C GLN A 559 -38.91 -36.16 -0.47
N LEU A 560 -39.31 -35.85 0.76
CA LEU A 560 -38.49 -35.99 1.96
C LEU A 560 -38.95 -37.20 2.79
N ASN A 561 -38.05 -37.72 3.62
CA ASN A 561 -38.42 -38.78 4.56
C ASN A 561 -39.28 -38.19 5.69
N ARG A 562 -40.40 -38.84 6.00
CA ARG A 562 -41.14 -38.56 7.24
C ARG A 562 -40.24 -38.91 8.42
N VAL A 563 -40.28 -38.07 9.46
CA VAL A 563 -39.75 -38.45 10.77
C VAL A 563 -40.52 -39.69 11.19
N ALA A 564 -39.82 -40.82 11.35
CA ALA A 564 -40.43 -42.00 11.91
C ALA A 564 -40.91 -41.65 13.33
N GLN A 565 -42.22 -41.71 13.56
CA GLN A 565 -42.80 -41.66 14.90
C GLN A 565 -42.26 -42.87 15.68
N GLY A 566 -41.12 -42.73 16.37
CA GLY A 566 -40.54 -43.84 17.10
C GLY A 566 -39.04 -43.77 17.43
N ALA A 567 -38.48 -42.59 17.67
CA ALA A 567 -37.21 -42.48 18.38
C ALA A 567 -37.44 -41.67 19.64
N GLU A 568 -37.47 -42.37 20.77
CA GLU A 568 -37.52 -41.77 22.10
C GLU A 568 -36.45 -40.69 22.24
N VAL A 569 -36.87 -39.56 22.81
CA VAL A 569 -36.01 -38.48 23.28
C VAL A 569 -35.11 -39.06 24.37
N VAL A 570 -33.85 -39.33 24.05
CA VAL A 570 -32.83 -39.53 25.08
C VAL A 570 -32.50 -38.15 25.64
N LYS A 571 -32.90 -37.96 26.91
CA LYS A 571 -32.69 -36.76 27.72
C LYS A 571 -31.24 -36.32 27.81
#